data_AF-A0A6J4MF16-F1
#
_entry.id   AF-A0A6J4MF16-F1
#
_cell.length_a   1.000
_cell.length_b   1.000
_cell.length_c   1.000
_cell.angle_alpha   90.00
_cell.angle_beta   90.00
_cell.angle_gamma   90.00
#
_symmetry.space_group_name_H-M   'P 1'
#
loop_
_entity.id
_entity.type
_entity.pdbx_description
1 polymer ?
#
loop_
_entity_poly.entity_id
_entity_poly.type
_entity_poly.pdbx_seq_one_letter_code
_entity_poly.pdbx_strand_id
1 'polypeptide(L)'
;MTFLTVDRRGRNTLPEEVRRHLGIGDDDTTLVILEKTDRGTYELVPAALVPKDQLWFHHPEMGRRVQQAEADFQTGHSTSAATPAEAQSFLDSLKRP
;
A
#
# COMPACT_ATOMS: atom_id res chain seq x y z
N MET A 1 1.25 -32.09 -1.68
CA MET A 1 0.99 -31.93 -0.24
C MET A 1 2.34 -32.02 0.46
N THR A 2 2.76 -30.94 1.13
CA THR A 2 4.08 -30.85 1.77
C THR A 2 3.88 -30.88 3.29
N PHE A 3 4.58 -31.77 3.98
CA PHE A 3 4.55 -31.86 5.43
C PHE A 3 5.73 -31.11 6.01
N LEU A 4 5.47 -30.31 7.06
CA LEU A 4 6.47 -29.49 7.74
C LEU A 4 6.47 -29.84 9.22
N THR A 5 7.65 -30.03 9.81
CA THR A 5 7.82 -30.32 11.24
C THR A 5 8.12 -29.06 12.01
N VAL A 6 7.27 -28.73 12.98
CA VAL A 6 7.47 -27.56 13.84
C VAL A 6 8.42 -27.93 14.99
N ASP A 7 9.43 -27.07 15.25
CA ASP A 7 10.34 -27.29 16.36
C ASP A 7 9.65 -27.07 17.72
N ARG A 8 10.34 -27.40 18.83
CA ARG A 8 9.81 -27.20 20.20
C ARG A 8 9.46 -25.74 20.53
N ARG A 9 9.92 -24.77 19.74
CA ARG A 9 9.66 -23.34 19.91
C ARG A 9 8.55 -22.85 18.97
N GLY A 10 7.87 -23.73 18.26
CA GLY A 10 6.78 -23.34 17.36
C GLY A 10 7.26 -22.83 16.00
N ARG A 11 8.53 -23.04 15.63
CA ARG A 11 9.09 -22.50 14.38
C ARG A 11 9.23 -23.59 13.32
N ASN A 12 9.02 -23.19 12.08
CA ASN A 12 9.37 -23.97 10.90
C ASN A 12 9.86 -23.02 9.80
N THR A 13 10.72 -23.53 8.92
CA THR A 13 11.19 -22.80 7.76
C THR A 13 10.32 -23.15 6.55
N LEU A 14 9.62 -22.15 6.00
CA LEU A 14 8.89 -22.32 4.74
C LEU A 14 9.84 -22.77 3.63
N PRO A 15 9.50 -23.82 2.85
CA PRO A 15 10.29 -24.24 1.69
C PRO A 15 10.52 -23.09 0.71
N GLU A 16 11.66 -23.10 0.02
CA GLU A 16 12.05 -22.02 -0.89
C GLU A 16 11.03 -21.76 -2.00
N GLU A 17 10.46 -22.83 -2.57
CA GLU A 17 9.40 -22.73 -3.57
C GLU A 17 8.19 -21.96 -3.04
N VAL A 18 7.76 -22.26 -1.80
CA VAL A 18 6.63 -21.59 -1.14
C VAL A 18 6.96 -20.13 -0.89
N ARG A 19 8.18 -19.83 -0.41
CA ARG A 19 8.62 -18.44 -0.20
C ARG A 19 8.61 -17.63 -1.48
N ARG A 20 9.18 -18.17 -2.58
CA ARG A 20 9.18 -17.51 -3.89
C ARG A 20 7.76 -17.29 -4.42
N HIS A 21 6.87 -18.28 -4.28
CA HIS A 21 5.48 -18.13 -4.72
C HIS A 21 4.71 -17.06 -3.94
N LEU A 22 5.05 -16.88 -2.67
CA LEU A 22 4.45 -15.88 -1.79
C LEU A 22 5.17 -14.51 -1.82
N GLY A 23 6.26 -14.37 -2.59
CA GLY A 23 7.09 -13.17 -2.62
C GLY A 23 7.80 -12.88 -1.28
N ILE A 24 8.03 -13.91 -0.46
CA ILE A 24 8.70 -13.79 0.84
C ILE A 24 10.22 -13.90 0.62
N GLY A 25 10.95 -12.82 0.89
CA GLY A 25 12.41 -12.77 0.79
C GLY A 25 12.97 -11.80 -0.26
N ASP A 26 12.11 -11.10 -1.00
CA ASP A 26 12.52 -10.02 -1.91
C ASP A 26 12.76 -8.69 -1.16
N ASP A 27 12.22 -8.56 0.06
CA ASP A 27 12.32 -7.38 0.95
C ASP A 27 12.72 -7.78 2.39
N ASP A 28 13.27 -6.85 3.19
CA ASP A 28 13.87 -7.08 4.53
C ASP A 28 12.93 -7.74 5.57
N THR A 29 11.60 -7.63 5.45
CA THR A 29 10.63 -8.29 6.35
C THR A 29 9.25 -8.40 5.71
N THR A 30 8.78 -9.62 5.44
CA THR A 30 7.40 -9.88 4.99
C THR A 30 6.49 -10.20 6.18
N LEU A 31 5.43 -9.41 6.36
CA LEU A 31 4.38 -9.72 7.34
C LEU A 31 3.54 -10.89 6.80
N VAL A 32 3.26 -11.89 7.63
CA VAL A 32 2.37 -13.00 7.27
C VAL A 32 1.29 -13.09 8.32
N ILE A 33 0.03 -13.00 7.90
CA ILE A 33 -1.14 -13.14 8.76
C ILE A 33 -1.49 -14.63 8.84
N LEU A 34 -1.81 -15.09 10.05
CA LEU A 34 -2.34 -16.42 10.29
C LEU A 34 -3.85 -16.31 10.53
N GLU A 35 -4.66 -16.69 9.54
CA GLU A 35 -6.12 -16.59 9.61
C GLU A 35 -6.74 -17.96 9.88
N LYS A 36 -7.71 -18.02 10.78
CA LYS A 36 -8.47 -19.25 11.05
C LYS A 36 -9.63 -19.34 10.08
N THR A 37 -9.74 -20.46 9.37
CA THR A 37 -10.86 -20.72 8.46
C THR A 37 -12.06 -21.31 9.21
N ASP A 38 -13.23 -21.24 8.59
CA ASP A 38 -14.46 -21.87 9.09
C ASP A 38 -14.34 -23.40 9.19
N ARG A 39 -13.38 -23.99 8.48
CA ARG A 39 -13.09 -25.44 8.49
C ARG A 39 -12.13 -25.83 9.62
N GLY A 40 -11.73 -24.89 10.47
CA GLY A 40 -10.80 -25.12 11.57
C GLY A 40 -9.34 -25.29 11.13
N THR A 41 -9.01 -24.93 9.89
CA THR A 41 -7.63 -24.85 9.42
C THR A 41 -7.09 -23.44 9.62
N TYR A 42 -5.77 -23.26 9.43
CA TYR A 42 -5.15 -21.94 9.39
C TYR A 42 -4.53 -21.70 8.01
N GLU A 43 -4.67 -20.48 7.51
CA GLU A 43 -4.08 -20.01 6.26
C GLU A 43 -3.01 -18.95 6.56
N LEU A 44 -1.90 -19.03 5.82
CA LEU A 44 -0.82 -18.04 5.86
C LEU A 44 -1.01 -17.07 4.70
N VAL A 45 -1.29 -15.80 5.01
CA VAL A 45 -1.57 -14.77 4.02
C VAL A 45 -0.45 -13.72 4.05
N PRO A 46 0.29 -13.52 2.95
CA PRO A 46 1.24 -12.41 2.86
C PRO A 46 0.52 -11.07 3.04
N ALA A 47 1.03 -10.24 3.93
CA ALA A 47 0.51 -8.91 4.18
C ALA A 47 1.59 -7.86 3.89
N ALA A 48 1.17 -6.76 3.29
CA ALA A 48 2.00 -5.58 3.12
C ALA A 48 1.60 -4.55 4.18
N LEU A 49 2.60 -3.92 4.82
CA LEU A 49 2.36 -2.79 5.75
C LEU A 49 1.69 -1.60 5.05
N VAL A 50 1.97 -1.44 3.74
CA VAL A 50 1.35 -0.46 2.87
C VAL A 50 0.61 -1.22 1.77
N PRO A 51 -0.72 -1.04 1.63
CA PRO A 51 -1.47 -1.58 0.51
C PRO A 51 -0.80 -1.24 -0.83
N LYS A 52 -0.74 -2.20 -1.76
CA LYS A 52 -0.01 -2.01 -3.04
C LYS A 52 -0.51 -0.83 -3.86
N ASP A 53 -1.81 -0.55 -3.78
CA ASP A 53 -2.50 0.59 -4.38
C ASP A 53 -2.14 1.95 -3.75
N GLN A 54 -1.42 1.97 -2.62
CA GLN A 54 -0.92 3.17 -1.96
C GLN A 54 0.59 3.39 -2.12
N LEU A 55 1.31 2.45 -2.74
CA LEU A 55 2.76 2.55 -2.94
C LEU A 55 3.17 3.79 -3.76
N TRP A 56 2.31 4.26 -4.66
CA TRP A 56 2.57 5.47 -5.45
C TRP A 56 2.79 6.69 -4.56
N PHE A 57 2.09 6.80 -3.43
CA PHE A 57 2.19 7.95 -2.52
C PHE A 57 3.57 8.03 -1.85
N HIS A 58 4.20 6.86 -1.64
CA HIS A 58 5.51 6.76 -1.02
C HIS A 58 6.68 6.92 -2.01
N HIS A 59 6.41 7.04 -3.31
CA HIS A 59 7.46 7.28 -4.29
C HIS A 59 8.13 8.65 -4.04
N PRO A 60 9.47 8.77 -4.08
CA PRO A 60 10.17 10.03 -3.78
C PRO A 60 9.70 11.22 -4.62
N GLU A 61 9.35 10.98 -5.88
CA GLU A 61 8.79 12.01 -6.76
C GLU A 61 7.44 12.53 -6.25
N MET A 62 6.59 11.64 -5.73
CA MET A 62 5.30 12.03 -5.17
C MET A 62 5.47 12.82 -3.89
N GLY A 63 6.44 12.43 -3.03
CA GLY A 63 6.83 13.24 -1.88
C GLY A 63 7.22 14.67 -2.26
N ARG A 64 8.04 14.83 -3.32
CA ARG A 64 8.41 16.16 -3.83
C ARG A 64 7.20 16.96 -4.33
N ARG A 65 6.28 16.30 -5.06
CA ARG A 65 5.07 16.95 -5.59
C ARG A 65 4.12 17.39 -4.47
N VAL A 66 3.97 16.59 -3.41
CA VAL A 66 3.16 16.93 -2.23
C VAL A 66 3.77 18.13 -1.50
N GLN A 67 5.08 18.14 -1.27
CA GLN A 67 5.77 19.28 -0.64
C GLN A 67 5.60 20.56 -1.45
N GLN A 68 5.68 20.48 -2.77
CA GLN A 68 5.46 21.62 -3.65
C GLN A 68 4.01 22.13 -3.57
N ALA A 69 3.02 21.23 -3.62
CA ALA A 69 1.61 21.60 -3.51
C ALA A 69 1.28 22.22 -2.14
N GLU A 70 1.87 21.72 -1.05
CA GLU A 70 1.71 22.28 0.29
C GLU A 70 2.29 23.69 0.38
N ALA A 71 3.47 23.93 -0.22
CA ALA A 71 4.05 25.26 -0.28
C ALA A 71 3.18 26.24 -1.11
N ASP A 72 2.62 25.79 -2.24
CA ASP A 72 1.68 26.57 -3.03
C ASP A 72 0.41 26.91 -2.24
N PHE A 73 -0.11 25.97 -1.45
CA PHE A 73 -1.26 26.21 -0.59
C PHE A 73 -0.98 27.25 0.49
N GLN A 74 0.16 27.12 1.20
CA GLN A 74 0.58 28.04 2.26
C GLN A 74 0.87 29.46 1.75
N THR A 75 1.35 29.58 0.51
CA THR A 75 1.63 30.87 -0.13
C THR A 75 0.39 31.51 -0.77
N GLY A 76 -0.77 30.86 -0.67
CA GLY A 76 -2.03 31.39 -1.20
C GLY A 76 -2.22 31.17 -2.70
N HIS A 77 -1.39 30.35 -3.34
CA HIS A 77 -1.59 29.87 -4.72
C HIS A 77 -2.64 28.74 -4.77
N SER A 78 -3.77 28.95 -4.10
CA SER A 78 -4.89 28.01 -4.03
C SER A 78 -6.21 28.75 -4.22
N THR A 79 -7.24 28.02 -4.63
CA THR A 79 -8.61 28.53 -4.75
C THR A 79 -9.52 27.53 -4.08
N SER A 80 -10.51 28.03 -3.33
CA SER A 80 -11.55 27.21 -2.71
C SER A 80 -12.89 27.48 -3.38
N ALA A 81 -13.72 26.44 -3.46
CA ALA A 81 -15.08 26.51 -3.98
C ALA A 81 -16.01 25.87 -2.94
N ALA A 82 -17.14 26.52 -2.67
CA ALA A 82 -18.11 26.03 -1.69
C ALA A 82 -19.06 25.00 -2.33
N THR A 83 -19.18 25.01 -3.65
CA THR A 83 -20.04 24.08 -4.40
C THR A 83 -19.28 23.38 -5.53
N PRO A 84 -19.71 22.16 -5.92
CA PRO A 84 -19.17 21.49 -7.11
C PRO A 84 -19.30 22.33 -8.39
N ALA A 85 -20.37 23.12 -8.52
CA ALA A 85 -20.60 23.97 -9.70
C ALA A 85 -19.56 25.10 -9.81
N GLU A 86 -19.21 25.74 -8.69
CA GLU A 86 -18.15 26.74 -8.62
C GLU A 86 -16.79 26.13 -8.97
N ALA A 87 -16.48 24.95 -8.41
CA ALA A 87 -15.24 24.23 -8.72
C ALA A 87 -15.14 23.90 -10.22
N GLN A 88 -16.23 23.40 -10.80
CA GLN A 88 -16.29 23.07 -12.22
C GLN A 88 -16.10 24.30 -13.10
N SER A 89 -16.78 25.41 -12.81
CA SER A 89 -16.62 26.67 -13.54
C SER A 89 -15.20 27.21 -13.47
N PHE A 90 -14.53 27.09 -12.32
CA PHE A 90 -13.13 27.49 -12.18
C PHE A 90 -12.22 26.61 -13.03
N LEU A 91 -12.36 25.28 -12.95
CA LEU A 91 -11.58 24.34 -13.76
C LEU A 91 -11.79 24.55 -15.26
N ASP A 92 -13.02 24.86 -15.68
CA ASP A 92 -13.33 25.16 -17.08
C ASP A 92 -12.66 26.46 -17.55
N SER A 93 -12.51 27.46 -16.67
CA SER A 93 -11.77 28.70 -17.01
C SER A 93 -10.25 28.48 -17.17
N LEU A 94 -9.70 27.42 -16.59
CA LEU A 94 -8.28 27.05 -16.71
C LEU A 94 -7.97 26.27 -17.98
N LYS A 95 -8.98 25.76 -18.68
CA LYS A 95 -8.80 25.12 -19.98
C LYS A 95 -8.44 26.21 -21.00
N ARG A 96 -7.17 26.28 -21.40
CA ARG A 96 -6.77 27.08 -22.57
C ARG A 96 -7.40 26.47 -23.84
N PRO A 97 -7.70 27.28 -24.87
CA PRO A 97 -8.13 26.76 -26.17
C PRO A 97 -7.09 25.87 -26.83
#